data_AF-A0A0M3JND9-F1
#
_entry.id   AF-A0A0M3JND9-F1
#
_cell.length_a   1.000
_cell.length_b   1.000
_cell.length_c   1.000
_cell.angle_alpha   90.00
_cell.angle_beta   90.00
_cell.angle_gamma   90.00
#
_symmetry.space_group_name_H-M   'P 1'
#
loop_
_entity.id
_entity.type
_entity.pdbx_description
1 polymer ?
#
loop_
_entity_poly.entity_id
_entity_poly.type
_entity_poly.pdbx_seq_one_letter_code
_entity_poly.pdbx_strand_id
1 'polypeptide(L)'
;FSLISDVQLYPPEVIRVADAAFCNDSTEKQIAFQKREDEYDYSKPLNGQKRRPFEQHWRKHTLTKQDPLTGQITLDYRPVIDATLDPSEVQTIPPKIRSY
;
A
#
# COMPACT_ATOMS: atom_id res chain seq x y z
N PHE A 1 -33.05 19.32 11.71
CA PHE A 1 -32.02 18.46 12.33
C PHE A 1 -31.08 18.01 11.23
N SER A 2 -29.97 18.74 11.06
CA SER A 2 -28.95 18.50 10.04
C SER A 2 -28.12 17.29 10.47
N LEU A 3 -28.22 16.19 9.74
CA LEU A 3 -27.32 15.06 9.84
C LEU A 3 -26.45 15.06 8.58
N ILE A 4 -25.20 14.60 8.74
CA ILE A 4 -24.14 14.41 7.75
C ILE A 4 -23.19 15.61 7.63
N SER A 5 -22.13 15.59 8.44
CA SER A 5 -20.73 15.68 7.98
C SER A 5 -19.79 15.72 9.18
N ASP A 6 -19.83 14.68 10.02
CA ASP A 6 -18.63 14.33 10.79
C ASP A 6 -17.64 13.67 9.84
N VAL A 7 -17.14 14.46 8.87
CA VAL A 7 -15.86 14.17 8.23
C VAL A 7 -14.86 14.43 9.33
N GLN A 8 -14.48 13.38 10.07
CA GLN A 8 -13.28 13.42 10.88
C GLN A 8 -12.17 13.91 9.94
N LEU A 9 -11.73 15.15 10.15
CA LEU A 9 -10.66 15.78 9.39
C LEU A 9 -9.39 15.00 9.70
N TYR A 10 -9.11 13.98 8.91
CA TYR A 10 -7.82 13.32 8.93
C TYR A 10 -6.75 14.36 8.62
N PRO A 11 -5.57 14.27 9.26
CA PRO A 11 -4.48 15.19 8.95
C PRO A 11 -4.17 15.13 7.44
N PRO A 12 -3.82 16.26 6.82
CA PRO A 12 -3.64 16.36 5.37
C PRO A 12 -2.61 15.36 4.82
N GLU A 13 -1.68 14.90 5.67
CA GLU A 13 -0.74 13.82 5.37
C GLU A 13 -1.45 12.51 5.00
N VAL A 14 -2.45 12.08 5.77
CA VAL A 14 -3.15 10.81 5.56
C VAL A 14 -3.96 10.85 4.28
N ILE A 15 -4.63 11.99 4.02
CA ILE A 15 -5.42 12.20 2.80
C ILE A 15 -4.50 12.16 1.58
N ARG A 16 -3.36 12.89 1.61
CA ARG A 16 -2.43 12.92 0.48
C ARG A 16 -1.69 11.60 0.24
N VAL A 17 -1.43 10.82 1.29
CA VAL A 17 -0.90 9.46 1.16
C VAL A 17 -1.92 8.54 0.50
N ALA A 18 -3.19 8.63 0.91
CA ALA A 18 -4.27 7.86 0.29
C ALA A 18 -4.42 8.25 -1.19
N ASP A 19 -4.41 9.54 -1.52
CA ASP A 19 -4.49 10.01 -2.90
C ASP A 19 -3.30 9.54 -3.74
N ALA A 20 -2.07 9.59 -3.21
CA ALA A 20 -0.88 9.12 -3.92
C ALA A 20 -0.88 7.60 -4.15
N ALA A 21 -1.54 6.83 -3.28
CA ALA A 21 -1.73 5.40 -3.47
C ALA A 21 -2.86 5.05 -4.44
N PHE A 22 -3.84 5.94 -4.63
CA PHE A 22 -5.09 5.64 -5.36
C PHE A 22 -5.35 6.47 -6.63
N CYS A 23 -4.63 7.56 -6.91
CA CYS A 23 -5.12 8.52 -7.90
C CYS A 23 -4.60 8.30 -9.34
N ASN A 24 -5.55 8.13 -10.25
CA ASN A 24 -5.79 9.11 -11.32
C ASN A 24 -7.26 9.05 -11.78
N ASP A 25 -8.13 9.63 -10.98
CA ASP A 25 -9.38 10.36 -11.32
C ASP A 25 -10.40 9.76 -12.32
N SER A 26 -10.50 8.44 -12.43
CA SER A 26 -11.68 7.80 -13.03
C SER A 26 -12.25 6.75 -12.07
N THR A 27 -13.57 6.74 -11.91
CA THR A 27 -14.32 5.72 -11.13
C THR A 27 -13.93 4.30 -11.54
N GLU A 28 -13.55 4.11 -12.81
CA GLU A 28 -13.04 2.84 -13.36
C GLU A 28 -11.65 2.45 -12.82
N LYS A 29 -10.74 3.41 -12.60
CA LYS A 29 -9.40 3.15 -12.05
C LYS A 29 -9.45 2.85 -10.55
N GLN A 30 -10.37 3.46 -9.81
CA GLN A 30 -10.55 3.15 -8.38
C GLN A 30 -11.01 1.69 -8.18
N ILE A 31 -11.84 1.17 -9.10
CA ILE A 31 -12.21 -0.26 -9.14
C ILE A 31 -11.01 -1.14 -9.56
N ALA A 32 -10.15 -0.65 -10.46
CA ALA A 32 -8.92 -1.36 -10.86
C ALA A 32 -7.92 -1.50 -9.70
N PHE A 33 -7.82 -0.51 -8.81
CA PHE A 33 -6.96 -0.54 -7.62
C PHE A 33 -7.57 -1.25 -6.40
N GLN A 34 -8.77 -1.83 -6.53
CA GLN A 34 -9.38 -2.61 -5.45
C GLN A 34 -8.64 -3.93 -5.20
N LYS A 35 -7.83 -4.38 -6.16
CA LYS A 35 -6.99 -5.59 -6.02
C LYS A 35 -5.63 -5.23 -5.41
N ARG A 36 -5.22 -6.02 -4.42
CA ARG A 36 -3.87 -5.94 -3.84
C ARG A 36 -2.84 -6.34 -4.89
N GLU A 37 -1.97 -5.39 -5.26
CA GLU A 37 -0.88 -5.62 -6.20
C GLU A 37 0.46 -5.84 -5.47
N ASP A 38 0.85 -7.10 -5.34
CA ASP A 38 2.15 -7.50 -4.80
C ASP A 38 3.18 -7.75 -5.93
N GLU A 39 4.43 -8.05 -5.57
CA GLU A 39 5.51 -8.34 -6.53
C GLU A 39 5.27 -9.59 -7.41
N TYR A 40 4.40 -10.49 -6.96
CA TYR A 40 3.93 -11.67 -7.69
C TYR A 40 2.40 -11.75 -7.63
N ASP A 41 1.81 -12.45 -8.60
CA ASP A 41 0.40 -12.81 -8.55
C ASP A 41 0.24 -14.07 -7.69
N TYR A 42 0.06 -13.86 -6.38
CA TYR A 42 -0.13 -14.93 -5.38
C TYR A 42 -1.47 -15.69 -5.52
N SER A 43 -2.32 -15.31 -6.48
CA SER A 43 -3.51 -16.10 -6.84
C SER A 43 -3.17 -17.30 -7.74
N LYS A 44 -2.00 -17.30 -8.37
CA LYS A 44 -1.52 -18.30 -9.34
C LYS A 44 -0.26 -18.99 -8.83
N PRO A 45 0.08 -20.19 -9.36
CA PRO A 45 1.36 -20.82 -9.06
C PRO A 45 2.51 -19.88 -9.44
N LEU A 46 3.52 -19.79 -8.58
CA LEU A 46 4.69 -18.92 -8.77
C LEU A 46 5.61 -19.38 -9.92
N ASN A 47 5.43 -20.62 -10.40
CA ASN A 47 6.29 -21.21 -11.41
C ASN A 47 6.14 -20.46 -12.75
N GLY A 48 7.21 -19.83 -13.23
CA GLY A 48 7.22 -19.04 -14.47
C GLY A 48 6.75 -17.59 -14.33
N GLN A 49 6.41 -17.12 -13.13
CA GLN A 49 6.07 -15.71 -12.93
C GLN A 49 7.31 -14.81 -12.87
N LYS A 50 7.26 -13.68 -13.57
CA LYS A 50 8.30 -12.65 -13.47
C LYS A 50 7.97 -11.69 -12.32
N ARG A 51 8.95 -11.47 -11.44
CA ARG A 51 8.85 -10.50 -10.35
C ARG A 51 8.64 -9.09 -10.93
N ARG A 52 7.63 -8.37 -10.44
CA ARG A 52 7.45 -6.94 -10.75
C ARG A 52 8.56 -6.11 -10.10
N PRO A 53 9.08 -5.06 -10.77
CA PRO A 53 10.03 -4.13 -10.15
C PRO A 53 9.39 -3.35 -9.01
N PHE A 54 10.21 -2.77 -8.12
CA PHE A 54 9.76 -2.14 -6.87
C PHE A 54 8.79 -0.96 -7.08
N GLU A 55 8.94 -0.26 -8.19
CA GLU A 55 8.12 0.87 -8.59
C GLU A 55 6.72 0.43 -9.04
N GLN A 56 6.55 -0.83 -9.48
CA GLN A 56 5.32 -1.38 -10.08
C GLN A 56 4.54 -2.33 -9.15
N HIS A 57 4.87 -2.36 -7.86
CA HIS A 57 4.07 -3.05 -6.85
C HIS A 57 3.87 -2.19 -5.59
N TRP A 58 2.83 -2.51 -4.83
CA TRP A 58 2.40 -1.73 -3.67
C TRP A 58 2.65 -2.42 -2.33
N ARG A 59 3.26 -3.62 -2.33
CA ARG A 59 3.78 -4.25 -1.11
C ARG A 59 5.03 -3.55 -0.57
N LYS A 60 4.82 -2.34 -0.05
CA LYS A 60 5.84 -1.44 0.51
C LYS A 60 5.22 -0.53 1.56
N HIS A 61 6.03 -0.05 2.49
CA HIS A 61 5.62 0.97 3.45
C HIS A 61 5.76 2.35 2.79
N THR A 62 4.72 3.18 2.90
CA THR A 62 4.80 4.59 2.57
C THR A 62 5.41 5.34 3.74
N LEU A 63 6.49 6.07 3.47
CA LEU A 63 7.14 6.97 4.41
C LEU A 63 6.82 8.40 4.00
N THR A 64 6.15 9.12 4.88
CA THR A 64 5.74 10.50 4.63
C THR A 64 6.63 11.43 5.42
N LYS A 65 7.18 12.44 4.74
CA LYS A 65 7.92 13.54 5.37
C LYS A 65 7.19 14.83 5.04
N GLN A 66 6.87 15.62 6.06
CA GLN A 66 6.32 16.96 5.88
C GLN A 66 7.39 17.99 6.27
N ASP A 67 7.65 18.95 5.40
CA ASP A 67 8.43 20.12 5.75
C ASP A 67 7.58 21.06 6.63
N PRO A 68 7.98 21.33 7.89
CA PRO A 68 7.21 22.16 8.80
C PRO A 68 7.07 23.61 8.34
N LEU A 69 7.94 24.10 7.46
CA LEU A 69 7.94 25.49 7.02
C LEU A 69 7.06 25.72 5.77
N THR A 70 7.12 24.80 4.81
CA THR A 70 6.41 24.95 3.53
C THR A 70 5.12 24.13 3.47
N GLY A 71 4.93 23.17 4.38
CA GLY A 71 3.84 22.20 4.32
C GLY A 71 3.98 21.23 3.13
N GLN A 72 5.13 21.22 2.44
CA GLN A 72 5.38 20.29 1.35
C GLN A 72 5.51 18.88 1.91
N ILE A 73 4.81 17.94 1.26
CA ILE A 73 4.81 16.53 1.64
C ILE A 73 5.61 15.76 0.60
N THR A 74 6.63 15.05 1.06
CA THR A 74 7.45 14.12 0.27
C THR A 74 7.08 12.69 0.66
N LEU A 75 6.94 11.83 -0.35
CA LEU A 75 6.62 10.42 -0.16
C LEU A 75 7.82 9.57 -0.61
N ASP A 76 8.32 8.78 0.32
CA ASP A 76 9.34 7.76 0.08
C ASP A 76 8.73 6.37 0.31
N TYR A 77 9.36 5.32 -0.21
CA TYR A 77 8.90 3.96 -0.04
C TYR A 77 10.00 3.04 0.51
N ARG A 78 9.62 2.14 1.43
CA ARG A 78 10.52 1.15 2.02
C ARG A 78 9.97 -0.27 1.83
N PRO A 79 10.82 -1.28 1.52
CA PRO A 79 10.36 -2.66 1.44
C PRO A 79 9.85 -3.20 2.78
N VAL A 80 8.88 -4.11 2.71
CA VAL A 80 8.42 -4.90 3.85
C VAL A 80 9.49 -5.93 4.21
N ILE A 81 9.75 -6.13 5.50
CA ILE A 81 10.69 -7.15 5.98
C ILE A 81 9.90 -8.46 6.19
N ASP A 82 10.23 -9.48 5.41
CA ASP A 82 9.60 -10.80 5.49
C ASP A 82 10.40 -11.80 6.36
N ALA A 83 11.65 -11.47 6.68
CA ALA A 83 12.52 -12.33 7.47
C ALA A 83 12.10 -12.34 8.95
N THR A 84 12.01 -13.53 9.53
CA THR A 84 11.87 -13.73 10.97
C THR A 84 13.21 -13.53 11.67
N LEU A 85 13.18 -13.29 12.99
CA LEU A 85 14.40 -13.09 13.79
C LEU A 85 15.25 -14.38 13.86
N ASP A 86 14.59 -15.53 14.02
CA ASP A 86 15.20 -16.86 13.93
C ASP A 86 14.36 -17.77 12.99
N PRO A 87 14.92 -18.16 11.84
CA PRO A 87 14.25 -19.06 10.90
C PRO A 87 14.01 -20.48 11.42
N SER A 88 14.77 -20.92 12.43
CA SER A 88 14.67 -22.27 12.99
C SER A 88 13.47 -22.43 13.93
N GLU A 89 13.12 -21.37 14.64
CA GLU A 89 11.96 -21.35 15.54
C GLU A 89 10.66 -21.06 14.77
N VAL A 90 10.69 -20.08 13.85
CA VAL A 90 9.49 -19.64 13.13
C VAL A 90 9.81 -19.41 11.65
N GLN A 91 9.13 -20.19 10.81
CA GLN A 91 9.21 -20.05 9.36
C GLN A 91 8.40 -18.85 8.87
N THR A 92 8.91 -18.15 7.86
CA THR A 92 8.21 -17.06 7.18
C THR A 92 6.97 -17.61 6.45
N ILE A 93 5.83 -16.98 6.67
CA ILE A 93 4.58 -17.30 5.98
C ILE A 93 4.51 -16.48 4.68
N PRO A 94 4.45 -17.11 3.50
CA PRO A 94 4.35 -16.39 2.25
C PRO A 94 2.98 -15.69 2.11
N PRO A 95 2.88 -14.58 1.37
CA PRO A 95 1.62 -13.91 1.12
C PRO A 95 0.61 -14.84 0.46
N LYS A 96 -0.64 -14.80 0.93
CA LYS A 96 -1.77 -15.56 0.39
C LYS A 96 -2.99 -14.65 0.30
N ILE A 97 -3.92 -15.03 -0.56
CA ILE A 97 -5.27 -14.45 -0.57
C ILE A 97 -5.87 -14.54 0.84
N ARG A 98 -6.31 -13.40 1.36
CA ARG A 98 -6.92 -13.23 2.68
C ARG A 98 -8.45 -13.26 2.53
N SER A 99 -9.09 -14.31 3.01
CA SER A 99 -10.55 -14.47 3.10
C SER A 99 -10.93 -14.80 4.54
N TYR A 100 -12.04 -14.24 5.04
CA TYR A 100 -12.53 -14.42 6.41
C TYR A 100 -13.84 -15.19 6.44
#